data_AF-A0A9W8KWZ5-F1
#
_entry.id   AF-A0A9W8KWZ5-F1
#
_cell.length_a   1.000
_cell.length_b   1.000
_cell.length_c   1.000
_cell.angle_alpha   90.00
_cell.angle_beta   90.00
_cell.angle_gamma   90.00
#
_symmetry.space_group_name_H-M   'P 1'
#
loop_
_entity.id
_entity.type
_entity.pdbx_description
1 polymer ?
#
loop_
_entity_poly.entity_id
_entity_poly.type
_entity_poly.pdbx_seq_one_letter_code
_entity_poly.pdbx_strand_id
1 'polypeptide(L)'
;MHHINKLPSSILSLILDHATAPLNRWWKDWRRGLTLLQVCSLWRTHGSPLVYKYMFIYCIEADSDDDSDDESDDLATRANHTYGMLPKMKWVSNANLTIANENVSIVNKVVINLRGPGYLFPFLNGVLEILTMSQTTWESVTSLSFHLASDFAEPERAGDLTVRDQVEITARFTDLFRSMFSRINDLRINGNDAGEMFCNFADRLTYHYSMCAKRLEFLYPMSCMAPCFSEGLTYLHLVVRPYIGQLIPLVHSLPLKYLCLDGISPNFRWQCFYSQSENGRNVCFRDLETLTVHYNAIVGVDVDAMVTSNYSGRENEELAYTLYFPSLKYLTISKCPENGGLLCNSRIPNILHTVNFEGSVGAVKALADCGITRLHNLTASLRANTISEYDQKQMVTATNYLYSVPQIENTAILCLFDNVTLPDTDELDWRNLDELTLDSPASLTQVLQLIPKMPKLTSLSCYSLQIKQRMLINAPQKITEESWNFMPSLETNIERIAICNHVDLFSRTVAFAIACYFMVSIKSLKYLLVSRLNLAQISEFIDTFKQIYPHLLDIKVNTQ
;
A
#
# COMPACT_ATOMS: atom_id res chain seq x y z
N MET A 1 -37.08 -27.57 6.46
CA MET A 1 -37.52 -26.15 6.47
C MET A 1 -38.31 -25.72 7.71
N HIS A 2 -39.10 -26.57 8.38
CA HIS A 2 -39.96 -26.14 9.51
C HIS A 2 -39.24 -25.59 10.77
N HIS A 3 -37.95 -25.84 10.96
CA HIS A 3 -37.20 -25.34 12.12
C HIS A 3 -36.57 -23.96 11.92
N ILE A 4 -36.29 -23.56 10.67
CA ILE A 4 -35.60 -22.29 10.36
C ILE A 4 -36.51 -21.08 10.62
N ASN A 5 -37.83 -21.24 10.47
CA ASN A 5 -38.82 -20.18 10.75
C ASN A 5 -39.03 -19.91 12.25
N LYS A 6 -38.40 -20.70 13.14
CA LYS A 6 -38.48 -20.55 14.59
C LYS A 6 -37.24 -19.90 15.21
N LEU A 7 -36.23 -19.55 14.40
CA LEU A 7 -35.05 -18.87 14.90
C LEU A 7 -35.41 -17.45 15.38
N PRO A 8 -34.89 -17.01 16.54
CA PRO A 8 -34.99 -15.62 16.98
C PRO A 8 -34.43 -14.67 15.90
N SER A 9 -35.07 -13.52 15.74
CA SER A 9 -34.68 -12.49 14.75
C SER A 9 -33.22 -12.04 14.91
N SER A 10 -32.70 -11.98 16.14
CA SER A 10 -31.30 -11.63 16.42
C SER A 10 -30.30 -12.66 15.89
N ILE A 11 -30.60 -13.96 16.02
CA ILE A 11 -29.75 -15.04 15.50
C ILE A 11 -29.81 -15.05 13.97
N LEU A 12 -31.00 -14.83 13.41
CA LEU A 12 -31.20 -14.74 11.97
C LEU A 12 -30.40 -13.57 11.36
N SER A 13 -30.47 -12.38 11.97
CA SER A 13 -29.68 -11.22 11.55
C SER A 13 -28.18 -11.49 11.62
N LEU A 14 -27.69 -12.15 12.67
CA LEU A 14 -26.27 -12.56 12.79
C LEU A 14 -25.84 -13.52 11.68
N ILE A 15 -26.66 -14.52 11.37
CA ILE A 15 -26.38 -15.48 10.29
C ILE A 15 -26.35 -14.76 8.94
N LEU A 16 -27.34 -13.90 8.69
CA LEU A 16 -27.42 -13.14 7.44
C LEU A 16 -26.30 -12.12 7.32
N ASP A 17 -25.96 -11.41 8.39
CA ASP A 17 -24.83 -10.48 8.43
C ASP A 17 -23.53 -11.22 8.12
N HIS A 18 -23.30 -12.39 8.73
CA HIS A 18 -22.12 -13.19 8.44
C HIS A 18 -22.10 -13.73 7.00
N ALA A 19 -23.23 -14.25 6.53
CA ALA A 19 -23.36 -14.80 5.19
C ALA A 19 -23.23 -13.73 4.10
N THR A 20 -23.72 -12.51 4.33
CA THR A 20 -23.73 -11.41 3.35
C THR A 20 -22.58 -10.42 3.50
N ALA A 21 -21.86 -10.43 4.63
CA ALA A 21 -20.68 -9.56 4.86
C ALA A 21 -19.61 -9.64 3.76
N PRO A 22 -19.23 -10.83 3.24
CA PRO A 22 -18.29 -10.91 2.13
C PRO A 22 -18.95 -10.68 0.76
N LEU A 23 -20.28 -10.79 0.66
CA LEU A 23 -20.97 -11.00 -0.61
C LEU A 23 -21.43 -9.73 -1.37
N ASN A 24 -21.26 -8.53 -0.83
CA ASN A 24 -21.92 -7.34 -1.38
C ASN A 24 -21.01 -6.38 -2.16
N ARG A 25 -19.88 -6.86 -2.69
CA ARG A 25 -18.96 -6.02 -3.49
C ARG A 25 -18.92 -6.35 -4.97
N TRP A 26 -19.48 -7.50 -5.38
CA TRP A 26 -19.48 -7.98 -6.76
C TRP A 26 -20.85 -8.57 -7.11
N TRP A 27 -21.25 -8.45 -8.37
CA TRP A 27 -22.59 -8.85 -8.81
C TRP A 27 -22.87 -10.35 -8.62
N LYS A 28 -21.86 -11.21 -8.82
CA LYS A 28 -21.96 -12.67 -8.61
C LYS A 28 -22.31 -13.00 -7.16
N ASP A 29 -21.69 -12.31 -6.23
CA ASP A 29 -21.91 -12.53 -4.81
C ASP A 29 -23.25 -11.94 -4.34
N TRP A 30 -23.65 -10.78 -4.89
CA TRP A 30 -24.96 -10.21 -4.62
C TRP A 30 -26.10 -11.14 -5.08
N ARG A 31 -25.94 -11.80 -6.25
CA ARG A 31 -26.89 -12.83 -6.74
C ARG A 31 -27.04 -13.99 -5.76
N ARG A 32 -25.96 -14.41 -5.08
CA ARG A 32 -26.04 -15.40 -4.01
C ARG A 32 -26.82 -14.87 -2.80
N GLY A 33 -26.70 -13.58 -2.47
CA GLY A 33 -27.51 -12.94 -1.44
C GLY A 33 -29.02 -12.99 -1.71
N LEU A 34 -29.43 -12.87 -2.98
CA LEU A 34 -30.86 -12.93 -3.36
C LEU A 34 -31.50 -14.30 -3.06
N THR A 35 -30.75 -15.40 -3.17
CA THR A 35 -31.30 -16.74 -2.89
C THR A 35 -31.65 -16.90 -1.41
N LEU A 36 -30.94 -16.22 -0.51
CA LEU A 36 -31.25 -16.17 0.92
C LEU A 36 -32.62 -15.51 1.20
N LEU A 37 -33.05 -14.58 0.34
CA LEU A 37 -34.36 -13.91 0.45
C LEU A 37 -35.54 -14.79 0.01
N GLN A 38 -35.25 -15.94 -0.61
CA GLN A 38 -36.27 -16.89 -1.08
C GLN A 38 -36.64 -17.94 -0.03
N VAL A 39 -35.92 -18.03 1.10
CA VAL A 39 -36.13 -19.07 2.13
C VAL A 39 -37.52 -18.99 2.77
N CYS A 40 -37.89 -17.83 3.31
CA CYS A 40 -39.24 -17.56 3.83
C CYS A 40 -39.46 -16.04 4.01
N SER A 41 -40.68 -15.63 4.40
CA SER A 41 -41.02 -14.22 4.64
C SER A 41 -40.14 -13.57 5.72
N LEU A 42 -39.87 -14.29 6.82
CA LEU A 42 -39.02 -13.78 7.92
C LEU A 42 -37.60 -13.49 7.44
N TRP A 43 -37.00 -14.39 6.65
CA TRP A 43 -35.69 -14.20 6.04
C TRP A 43 -35.66 -13.03 5.06
N ARG A 44 -36.73 -12.86 4.28
CA ARG A 44 -36.87 -11.72 3.38
C ARG A 44 -36.90 -10.40 4.16
N THR A 45 -37.73 -10.30 5.20
CA THR A 45 -37.85 -9.09 6.01
C THR A 45 -36.53 -8.71 6.69
N HIS A 46 -35.78 -9.68 7.22
CA HIS A 46 -34.51 -9.42 7.91
C HIS A 46 -33.30 -9.33 6.96
N GLY A 47 -33.35 -10.00 5.80
CA GLY A 47 -32.25 -10.06 4.84
C GLY A 47 -32.27 -8.95 3.80
N SER A 48 -33.45 -8.41 3.44
CA SER A 48 -33.54 -7.30 2.48
C SER A 48 -32.67 -6.09 2.88
N PRO A 49 -32.64 -5.65 4.15
CA PRO A 49 -31.73 -4.59 4.61
C PRO A 49 -30.24 -4.86 4.41
N LEU A 50 -29.84 -6.12 4.26
CA LEU A 50 -28.45 -6.55 4.12
C LEU A 50 -28.08 -6.75 2.65
N VAL A 51 -28.98 -7.35 1.86
CA VAL A 51 -28.79 -7.62 0.43
C VAL A 51 -28.95 -6.35 -0.41
N TYR A 52 -29.94 -5.51 -0.12
CA TYR A 52 -30.19 -4.26 -0.86
C TYR A 52 -29.47 -3.04 -0.26
N LYS A 53 -28.58 -3.24 0.71
CA LYS A 53 -27.78 -2.17 1.31
C LYS A 53 -26.89 -1.44 0.29
N TYR A 54 -26.48 -2.16 -0.76
CA TYR A 54 -25.53 -1.71 -1.77
C TYR A 54 -26.20 -1.65 -3.14
N MET A 55 -25.99 -0.56 -3.84
CA MET A 55 -26.22 -0.47 -5.27
C MET A 55 -24.88 -0.48 -5.99
N PHE A 56 -24.78 -1.26 -7.06
CA PHE A 56 -23.62 -1.25 -7.93
C PHE A 56 -24.00 -0.91 -9.38
N ILE A 57 -23.08 -0.24 -10.05
CA ILE A 57 -23.13 0.03 -11.49
C ILE A 57 -21.74 -0.29 -12.04
N TYR A 58 -21.67 -1.30 -12.89
CA TYR A 58 -20.43 -1.73 -13.53
C TYR A 58 -20.54 -1.57 -15.03
N CYS A 59 -19.48 -1.02 -15.63
CA CYS A 59 -19.25 -1.08 -17.05
C CYS A 59 -17.97 -1.87 -17.30
N ILE A 60 -18.04 -2.94 -18.08
CA ILE A 60 -16.93 -3.85 -18.38
C ILE A 60 -16.83 -4.11 -19.87
N GLU A 61 -15.62 -4.41 -20.35
CA GLU A 61 -15.39 -4.82 -21.74
C GLU A 61 -15.99 -6.22 -22.00
N ALA A 62 -16.75 -6.33 -23.09
CA ALA A 62 -17.53 -7.51 -23.45
C ALA A 62 -16.67 -8.74 -23.84
N ASP A 63 -15.40 -8.53 -24.22
CA ASP A 63 -14.46 -9.57 -24.65
C ASP A 63 -13.45 -9.96 -23.55
N SER A 64 -13.63 -9.52 -22.30
CA SER A 64 -12.78 -9.98 -21.20
C SER A 64 -13.18 -11.42 -20.83
N ASP A 65 -12.42 -12.39 -21.35
CA ASP A 65 -12.55 -13.86 -21.26
C ASP A 65 -12.50 -14.45 -19.83
N ASP A 66 -13.31 -13.95 -18.89
CA ASP A 66 -13.38 -14.48 -17.51
C ASP A 66 -14.75 -15.08 -17.13
N ASP A 67 -15.61 -15.31 -18.12
CA ASP A 67 -16.88 -16.04 -17.97
C ASP A 67 -17.05 -17.05 -19.13
N SER A 68 -16.24 -18.12 -19.09
CA SER A 68 -16.70 -19.38 -19.65
C SER A 68 -17.73 -19.98 -18.67
N ASP A 69 -18.89 -20.32 -19.22
CA ASP A 69 -19.96 -21.08 -18.61
C ASP A 69 -20.73 -20.40 -17.47
N ASP A 70 -21.82 -19.69 -17.79
CA ASP A 70 -23.15 -20.13 -17.32
C ASP A 70 -24.29 -19.27 -17.86
N GLU A 71 -25.41 -19.96 -18.09
CA GLU A 71 -26.61 -19.55 -18.80
C GLU A 71 -27.42 -18.39 -18.16
N SER A 72 -28.13 -17.66 -19.02
CA SER A 72 -29.26 -16.75 -18.76
C SER A 72 -28.97 -15.39 -18.09
N ASP A 73 -28.61 -14.42 -18.94
CA ASP A 73 -28.34 -13.02 -18.59
C ASP A 73 -29.62 -12.15 -18.63
N ASP A 74 -30.70 -12.58 -17.98
CA ASP A 74 -31.96 -11.79 -17.81
C ASP A 74 -31.86 -10.73 -16.69
N LEU A 75 -30.71 -10.68 -15.99
CA LEU A 75 -30.41 -9.71 -14.93
C LEU A 75 -29.39 -8.64 -15.35
N ALA A 76 -28.68 -8.86 -16.46
CA ALA A 76 -28.02 -7.78 -17.17
C ALA A 76 -29.11 -7.06 -17.96
N THR A 77 -29.47 -5.85 -17.54
CA THR A 77 -30.17 -4.95 -18.45
C THR A 77 -29.22 -4.73 -19.63
N ARG A 78 -29.38 -5.49 -20.72
CA ARG A 78 -28.87 -5.13 -22.05
C ARG A 78 -29.62 -3.89 -22.48
N ALA A 79 -29.29 -2.78 -21.85
CA ALA A 79 -29.59 -1.51 -22.43
C ALA A 79 -28.64 -1.38 -23.62
N ASN A 80 -29.14 -1.77 -24.79
CA ASN A 80 -28.54 -1.45 -26.08
C ASN A 80 -28.60 0.07 -26.22
N HIS A 81 -27.75 0.78 -25.49
CA HIS A 81 -27.63 2.22 -25.60
C HIS A 81 -26.89 2.50 -26.91
N THR A 82 -27.66 3.03 -27.86
CA THR A 82 -27.21 3.64 -29.12
C THR A 82 -26.38 4.90 -28.84
N TYR A 83 -25.17 4.71 -28.31
CA TYR A 83 -24.06 5.62 -28.58
C TYR A 83 -23.08 4.83 -29.45
N GLY A 84 -23.14 5.06 -30.76
CA GLY A 84 -22.41 4.31 -31.79
C GLY A 84 -20.88 4.45 -31.78
N MET A 85 -20.24 4.54 -30.61
CA MET A 85 -18.79 4.71 -30.48
C MET A 85 -18.08 3.73 -29.55
N LEU A 86 -18.78 2.87 -28.79
CA LEU A 86 -18.12 1.86 -27.94
C LEU A 86 -18.67 0.45 -28.21
N PRO A 87 -18.43 -0.13 -29.40
CA PRO A 87 -18.73 -1.53 -29.62
C PRO A 87 -17.91 -2.35 -28.62
N LYS A 88 -18.58 -3.19 -27.81
CA LYS A 88 -18.03 -4.11 -26.79
C LYS A 88 -18.02 -3.61 -25.32
N MET A 89 -19.02 -2.85 -24.87
CA MET A 89 -19.22 -2.59 -23.43
C MET A 89 -20.48 -3.30 -22.89
N LYS A 90 -20.38 -3.91 -21.70
CA LYS A 90 -21.48 -4.54 -20.96
C LYS A 90 -21.75 -3.75 -19.68
N TRP A 91 -23.01 -3.38 -19.47
CA TRP A 91 -23.48 -2.75 -18.23
C TRP A 91 -24.12 -3.78 -17.30
N VAL A 92 -23.73 -3.74 -16.02
CA VAL A 92 -24.26 -4.63 -14.98
C VAL A 92 -24.66 -3.78 -13.77
N SER A 93 -25.92 -3.84 -13.37
CA SER A 93 -26.43 -3.09 -12.21
C SER A 93 -27.61 -3.79 -11.55
N ASN A 94 -27.74 -3.60 -10.23
CA ASN A 94 -28.91 -4.02 -9.46
C ASN A 94 -29.96 -2.91 -9.24
N ALA A 95 -29.79 -1.72 -9.85
CA ALA A 95 -30.69 -0.59 -9.64
C ALA A 95 -32.14 -0.93 -9.99
N ASN A 96 -32.37 -1.56 -11.16
CA ASN A 96 -33.71 -1.95 -11.61
C ASN A 96 -34.41 -2.89 -10.63
N LEU A 97 -33.73 -3.93 -10.15
CA LEU A 97 -34.28 -4.84 -9.15
C LEU A 97 -34.52 -4.14 -7.81
N THR A 98 -33.66 -3.20 -7.43
CA THR A 98 -33.83 -2.44 -6.18
C THR A 98 -35.07 -1.56 -6.23
N ILE A 99 -35.29 -0.88 -7.35
CA ILE A 99 -36.47 -0.04 -7.60
C ILE A 99 -37.73 -0.91 -7.66
N ALA A 100 -37.72 -1.98 -8.46
CA ALA A 100 -38.88 -2.86 -8.64
C ALA A 100 -39.35 -3.55 -7.35
N ASN A 101 -38.46 -3.72 -6.38
CA ASN A 101 -38.78 -4.30 -5.07
C ASN A 101 -38.95 -3.23 -3.96
N GLU A 102 -39.07 -1.95 -4.31
CA GLU A 102 -39.30 -0.84 -3.37
C GLU A 102 -38.21 -0.70 -2.27
N ASN A 103 -36.98 -1.15 -2.55
CA ASN A 103 -35.89 -1.18 -1.56
C ASN A 103 -34.94 0.02 -1.65
N VAL A 104 -35.33 1.09 -2.34
CA VAL A 104 -34.47 2.27 -2.55
C VAL A 104 -34.06 2.92 -1.23
N SER A 105 -34.97 3.00 -0.27
CA SER A 105 -34.72 3.57 1.08
C SER A 105 -33.72 2.77 1.93
N ILE A 106 -33.43 1.52 1.55
CA ILE A 106 -32.48 0.64 2.21
C ILE A 106 -31.05 0.89 1.71
N VAL A 107 -30.90 1.35 0.46
CA VAL A 107 -29.59 1.58 -0.14
C VAL A 107 -28.89 2.70 0.61
N ASN A 108 -27.71 2.42 1.16
CA ASN A 108 -26.87 3.42 1.81
C ASN A 108 -25.52 3.63 1.13
N LYS A 109 -25.16 2.74 0.19
CA LYS A 109 -23.88 2.72 -0.50
C LYS A 109 -24.09 2.54 -2.00
N VAL A 110 -23.47 3.41 -2.79
CA VAL A 110 -23.40 3.28 -4.25
C VAL A 110 -21.95 3.08 -4.67
N VAL A 111 -21.72 2.04 -5.47
CA VAL A 111 -20.41 1.71 -6.04
C VAL A 111 -20.51 1.75 -7.56
N ILE A 112 -19.76 2.64 -8.19
CA ILE A 112 -19.68 2.80 -9.64
C ILE A 112 -18.28 2.35 -10.06
N ASN A 113 -18.19 1.29 -10.87
CA ASN A 113 -16.94 0.82 -11.45
C ASN A 113 -17.01 0.91 -12.96
N LEU A 114 -16.14 1.74 -13.55
CA LEU A 114 -16.11 1.99 -14.98
C LEU A 114 -14.77 1.49 -15.51
N ARG A 115 -14.82 0.45 -16.34
CA ARG A 115 -13.65 -0.13 -16.99
C ARG A 115 -13.85 -0.19 -18.49
N GLY A 116 -12.84 0.32 -19.21
CA GLY A 116 -12.67 0.10 -20.64
C GLY A 116 -12.48 1.39 -21.46
N PRO A 117 -11.97 1.25 -22.68
CA PRO A 117 -11.52 2.37 -23.51
C PRO A 117 -12.69 3.30 -23.87
N GLY A 118 -12.46 4.61 -23.86
CA GLY A 118 -13.44 5.57 -24.35
C GLY A 118 -13.32 6.97 -23.79
N TYR A 119 -14.39 7.76 -23.99
CA TYR A 119 -14.56 9.10 -23.43
C TYR A 119 -15.38 9.04 -22.15
N LEU A 120 -15.08 9.91 -21.18
CA LEU A 120 -15.76 9.94 -19.89
C LEU A 120 -17.29 10.17 -19.98
N PHE A 121 -17.74 11.08 -20.85
CA PHE A 121 -19.14 11.51 -20.87
C PHE A 121 -20.14 10.41 -21.26
N PRO A 122 -19.89 9.57 -22.29
CA PRO A 122 -20.71 8.39 -22.55
C PRO A 122 -20.89 7.48 -21.32
N PHE A 123 -19.83 7.24 -20.53
CA PHE A 123 -19.96 6.43 -19.32
C PHE A 123 -20.77 7.15 -18.25
N LEU A 124 -20.53 8.44 -18.01
CA LEU A 124 -21.32 9.20 -17.03
C LEU A 124 -22.81 9.25 -17.45
N ASN A 125 -23.12 9.37 -18.74
CA ASN A 125 -24.49 9.29 -19.24
C ASN A 125 -25.12 7.94 -18.96
N GLY A 126 -24.43 6.82 -19.24
CA GLY A 126 -24.94 5.49 -18.93
C GLY A 126 -25.22 5.29 -17.44
N VAL A 127 -24.34 5.81 -16.57
CA VAL A 127 -24.57 5.82 -15.12
C VAL A 127 -25.82 6.63 -14.76
N LEU A 128 -25.97 7.83 -15.32
CA LEU A 128 -27.16 8.67 -15.08
C LEU A 128 -28.44 7.99 -15.56
N GLU A 129 -28.44 7.38 -16.74
CA GLU A 129 -29.59 6.67 -17.29
C GLU A 129 -30.04 5.56 -16.32
N ILE A 130 -29.09 4.76 -15.80
CA ILE A 130 -29.37 3.72 -14.80
C ILE A 130 -29.91 4.30 -13.49
N LEU A 131 -29.36 5.41 -13.01
CA LEU A 131 -29.79 6.03 -11.75
C LEU A 131 -31.16 6.72 -11.87
N THR A 132 -31.55 7.14 -13.08
CA THR A 132 -32.77 7.93 -13.33
C THR A 132 -33.93 7.12 -13.91
N MET A 133 -33.79 5.80 -14.09
CA MET A 133 -34.80 4.91 -14.70
C MET A 133 -36.22 5.00 -14.08
N SER A 134 -36.38 5.62 -12.91
CA SER A 134 -37.66 5.79 -12.21
C SER A 134 -37.90 7.18 -11.59
N GLN A 135 -37.12 8.20 -11.93
CA GLN A 135 -37.14 9.52 -11.24
C GLN A 135 -36.93 9.46 -9.72
N THR A 136 -36.34 8.38 -9.21
CA THR A 136 -36.17 8.18 -7.77
C THR A 136 -34.96 8.95 -7.23
N THR A 137 -35.12 9.58 -6.06
CA THR A 137 -33.99 10.16 -5.30
C THR A 137 -33.36 9.10 -4.39
N TRP A 138 -32.04 9.13 -4.26
CA TRP A 138 -31.27 8.16 -3.47
C TRP A 138 -30.88 8.77 -2.11
N GLU A 139 -31.85 9.33 -1.39
CA GLU A 139 -31.63 10.16 -0.19
C GLU A 139 -31.00 9.41 1.00
N SER A 140 -31.20 8.10 1.09
CA SER A 140 -30.61 7.24 2.13
C SER A 140 -29.13 6.95 1.89
N VAL A 141 -28.60 7.26 0.70
CA VAL A 141 -27.20 7.03 0.36
C VAL A 141 -26.32 8.02 1.09
N THR A 142 -25.40 7.47 1.88
CA THR A 142 -24.38 8.24 2.60
C THR A 142 -22.98 7.99 2.09
N SER A 143 -22.79 6.99 1.23
CA SER A 143 -21.47 6.61 0.72
C SER A 143 -21.50 6.38 -0.78
N LEU A 144 -20.55 7.01 -1.47
CA LEU A 144 -20.39 6.98 -2.92
C LEU A 144 -18.95 6.63 -3.25
N SER A 145 -18.75 5.56 -4.01
CA SER A 145 -17.44 5.12 -4.46
C SER A 145 -17.39 5.05 -5.98
N PHE A 146 -16.48 5.80 -6.57
CA PHE A 146 -16.14 5.73 -7.99
C PHE A 146 -14.81 5.02 -8.16
N HIS A 147 -14.81 4.00 -9.01
CA HIS A 147 -13.63 3.28 -9.45
C HIS A 147 -13.52 3.40 -10.95
N LEU A 148 -12.41 3.92 -11.43
CA LEU A 148 -12.19 4.16 -12.85
C LEU A 148 -10.90 3.46 -13.30
N ALA A 149 -11.04 2.40 -14.07
CA ALA A 149 -9.92 1.62 -14.57
C ALA A 149 -9.89 1.71 -16.10
N SER A 150 -9.32 2.78 -16.67
CA SER A 150 -9.05 2.82 -18.11
C SER A 150 -8.04 3.90 -18.48
N ASP A 151 -7.34 3.65 -19.58
CA ASP A 151 -6.73 4.66 -20.44
C ASP A 151 -7.85 5.43 -21.16
N PHE A 152 -8.50 6.37 -20.46
CA PHE A 152 -9.45 7.27 -21.12
C PHE A 152 -8.64 8.13 -22.09
N ALA A 153 -8.81 7.89 -23.39
CA ALA A 153 -8.15 8.70 -24.39
C ALA A 153 -8.55 10.17 -24.18
N GLU A 154 -7.56 11.02 -23.95
CA GLU A 154 -7.77 12.46 -24.11
C GLU A 154 -8.26 12.69 -25.55
N PRO A 155 -9.18 13.64 -25.76
CA PRO A 155 -9.79 13.84 -27.06
C PRO A 155 -8.81 14.42 -28.09
N GLU A 156 -7.78 13.68 -28.50
CA GLU A 156 -6.98 14.00 -29.69
C GLU A 156 -7.83 13.90 -30.97
N ARG A 157 -9.00 13.25 -30.90
CA ARG A 157 -9.93 13.06 -32.02
C ARG A 157 -11.33 13.67 -31.84
N ALA A 158 -11.65 14.32 -30.72
CA ALA A 158 -12.89 15.09 -30.62
C ALA A 158 -12.61 16.55 -31.01
N GLY A 159 -12.44 16.80 -32.31
CA GLY A 159 -12.11 18.10 -32.88
C GLY A 159 -13.16 19.22 -32.67
N ASP A 160 -14.12 19.08 -31.75
CA ASP A 160 -15.29 19.97 -31.66
C ASP A 160 -15.68 20.43 -30.23
N LEU A 161 -15.07 19.93 -29.14
CA LEU A 161 -15.40 20.40 -27.79
C LEU A 161 -14.35 21.39 -27.28
N THR A 162 -14.76 22.65 -27.11
CA THR A 162 -13.91 23.64 -26.46
C THR A 162 -13.71 23.29 -24.98
N VAL A 163 -12.64 23.79 -24.36
CA VAL A 163 -12.42 23.68 -22.91
C VAL A 163 -13.67 24.15 -22.12
N ARG A 164 -14.35 25.19 -22.63
CA ARG A 164 -15.58 25.71 -22.04
C ARG A 164 -16.71 24.69 -22.02
N ASP A 165 -16.91 23.95 -23.13
CA ASP A 165 -17.95 22.92 -23.22
C ASP A 165 -17.70 21.78 -22.24
N GLN A 166 -16.44 21.37 -22.08
CA GLN A 166 -16.06 20.34 -21.11
C GLN A 166 -16.35 20.77 -19.66
N VAL A 167 -16.06 22.03 -19.33
CA VAL A 167 -16.35 22.62 -18.00
C VAL A 167 -17.85 22.67 -17.73
N GLU A 168 -18.66 23.04 -18.73
CA GLU A 168 -20.12 23.10 -18.59
C GLU A 168 -20.75 21.71 -18.46
N ILE A 169 -20.29 20.74 -19.25
CA ILE A 169 -20.75 19.36 -19.20
C ILE A 169 -20.41 18.73 -17.84
N THR A 170 -19.17 18.87 -17.37
CA THR A 170 -18.77 18.35 -16.04
C THR A 170 -19.57 18.99 -14.91
N ALA A 171 -19.87 20.29 -14.98
CA ALA A 171 -20.76 20.96 -14.02
C ALA A 171 -22.17 20.34 -14.01
N ARG A 172 -22.77 20.14 -15.19
CA ARG A 172 -24.10 19.54 -15.32
C ARG A 172 -24.18 18.14 -14.71
N PHE A 173 -23.19 17.28 -15.00
CA PHE A 173 -23.13 15.95 -14.39
C PHE A 173 -23.01 16.05 -12.87
N THR A 174 -22.14 16.92 -12.38
CA THR A 174 -21.94 17.10 -10.94
C THR A 174 -23.22 17.53 -10.22
N ASP A 175 -23.97 18.48 -10.80
CA ASP A 175 -25.25 18.94 -10.25
C ASP A 175 -26.29 17.83 -10.21
N LEU A 176 -26.33 16.97 -11.24
CA LEU A 176 -27.22 15.80 -11.27
C LEU A 176 -26.86 14.79 -10.17
N PHE A 177 -25.58 14.46 -10.01
CA PHE A 177 -25.12 13.60 -8.92
C PHE A 177 -25.46 14.18 -7.55
N ARG A 178 -25.26 15.48 -7.35
CA ARG A 178 -25.63 16.18 -6.11
C ARG A 178 -27.14 16.09 -5.83
N SER A 179 -27.97 16.25 -6.86
CA SER A 179 -29.42 16.18 -6.70
C SER A 179 -29.90 14.77 -6.34
N MET A 180 -29.23 13.73 -6.83
CA MET A 180 -29.56 12.33 -6.52
C MET A 180 -29.05 11.90 -5.15
N PHE A 181 -27.88 12.38 -4.73
CA PHE A 181 -27.18 11.95 -3.53
C PHE A 181 -26.91 13.11 -2.56
N SER A 182 -27.95 13.60 -1.88
CA SER A 182 -27.84 14.82 -1.06
C SER A 182 -27.07 14.67 0.26
N ARG A 183 -26.76 13.43 0.70
CA ARG A 183 -26.25 13.14 2.07
C ARG A 183 -24.92 12.38 2.11
N ILE A 184 -24.10 12.48 1.07
CA ILE A 184 -22.80 11.82 1.03
C ILE A 184 -21.89 12.32 2.15
N ASN A 185 -21.40 11.39 2.96
CA ASN A 185 -20.39 11.62 3.99
C ASN A 185 -19.15 10.72 3.86
N ASP A 186 -19.19 9.69 3.01
CA ASP A 186 -18.06 8.84 2.63
C ASP A 186 -17.92 8.88 1.11
N LEU A 187 -17.01 9.71 0.61
CA LEU A 187 -16.72 9.85 -0.81
C LEU A 187 -15.36 9.21 -1.12
N ARG A 188 -15.36 8.28 -2.07
CA ARG A 188 -14.14 7.62 -2.56
C ARG A 188 -14.07 7.71 -4.07
N ILE A 189 -12.95 8.20 -4.59
CA ILE A 189 -12.71 8.35 -6.01
C ILE A 189 -11.33 7.79 -6.30
N ASN A 190 -11.31 6.62 -6.93
CA ASN A 190 -10.13 5.79 -7.09
C ASN A 190 -9.97 5.38 -8.54
N GLY A 191 -8.72 5.14 -8.94
CA GLY A 191 -8.39 4.46 -10.19
C GLY A 191 -7.06 4.91 -10.76
N ASN A 192 -6.80 4.53 -12.01
CA ASN A 192 -5.50 4.72 -12.67
C ASN A 192 -5.66 5.63 -13.88
N ASP A 193 -4.65 6.44 -14.19
CA ASP A 193 -4.50 7.22 -15.44
C ASP A 193 -5.76 7.98 -15.90
N ALA A 194 -6.39 8.72 -14.98
CA ALA A 194 -7.50 9.58 -15.34
C ALA A 194 -7.04 10.82 -16.12
N GLY A 195 -7.63 11.02 -17.30
CA GLY A 195 -7.48 12.26 -18.06
C GLY A 195 -8.07 13.48 -17.33
N GLU A 196 -7.68 14.67 -17.78
CA GLU A 196 -8.01 15.96 -17.14
C GLU A 196 -9.52 16.16 -16.87
N MET A 197 -10.37 15.72 -17.80
CA MET A 197 -11.84 15.84 -17.67
C MET A 197 -12.40 15.10 -16.46
N PHE A 198 -11.86 13.92 -16.14
CA PHE A 198 -12.32 13.18 -14.97
C PHE A 198 -11.85 13.84 -13.68
N CYS A 199 -10.61 14.29 -13.64
CA CYS A 199 -10.09 15.07 -12.51
C CYS A 199 -10.97 16.29 -12.24
N ASN A 200 -11.39 17.02 -13.30
CA ASN A 200 -12.31 18.15 -13.18
C ASN A 200 -13.70 17.77 -12.62
N PHE A 201 -14.30 16.67 -13.09
CA PHE A 201 -15.56 16.15 -12.53
C PHE A 201 -15.40 15.76 -11.06
N ALA A 202 -14.34 15.03 -10.74
CA ALA A 202 -14.05 14.51 -9.42
C ALA A 202 -13.73 15.63 -8.41
N ASP A 203 -13.02 16.67 -8.84
CA ASP A 203 -12.76 17.88 -8.05
C ASP A 203 -14.05 18.63 -7.73
N ARG A 204 -14.95 18.79 -8.71
CA ARG A 204 -16.26 19.43 -8.50
C ARG A 204 -17.13 18.62 -7.54
N LEU A 205 -17.16 17.30 -7.70
CA LEU A 205 -17.91 16.42 -6.80
C LEU A 205 -17.38 16.50 -5.37
N THR A 206 -16.05 16.48 -5.21
CA THR A 206 -15.37 16.65 -3.92
C THR A 206 -15.67 18.02 -3.32
N TYR A 207 -15.65 19.09 -4.13
CA TYR A 207 -16.03 20.43 -3.70
C TYR A 207 -17.43 20.46 -3.08
N HIS A 208 -18.43 19.83 -3.71
CA HIS A 208 -19.79 19.84 -3.18
C HIS A 208 -19.95 19.09 -1.86
N TYR A 209 -19.25 17.97 -1.69
CA TYR A 209 -19.36 17.16 -0.47
C TYR A 209 -18.31 17.50 0.60
N SER A 210 -17.38 18.42 0.31
CA SER A 210 -16.27 18.82 1.19
C SER A 210 -16.73 19.16 2.61
N MET A 211 -17.85 19.86 2.76
CA MET A 211 -18.35 20.36 4.05
C MET A 211 -19.11 19.32 4.89
N CYS A 212 -19.57 18.22 4.29
CA CYS A 212 -20.30 17.15 4.98
C CYS A 212 -19.55 15.80 5.04
N ALA A 213 -18.46 15.66 4.30
CA ALA A 213 -17.63 14.45 4.28
C ALA A 213 -16.97 14.19 5.64
N LYS A 214 -17.17 12.95 6.14
CA LYS A 214 -16.44 12.36 7.28
C LYS A 214 -15.27 11.48 6.81
N ARG A 215 -15.36 10.95 5.59
CA ARG A 215 -14.32 10.20 4.91
C ARG A 215 -14.18 10.70 3.48
N LEU A 216 -12.96 11.04 3.11
CA LEU A 216 -12.58 11.42 1.76
C LEU A 216 -11.37 10.60 1.33
N GLU A 217 -11.50 9.92 0.19
CA GLU A 217 -10.42 9.16 -0.43
C GLU A 217 -10.37 9.56 -1.91
N PHE A 218 -9.24 10.10 -2.32
CA PHE A 218 -9.07 10.63 -3.66
C PHE A 218 -7.69 10.27 -4.18
N LEU A 219 -7.65 9.24 -5.04
CA LEU A 219 -6.40 8.66 -5.53
C LEU A 219 -5.96 9.26 -6.88
N TYR A 220 -6.49 10.43 -7.21
CA TYR A 220 -6.07 11.21 -8.36
C TYR A 220 -5.41 12.51 -7.92
N PRO A 221 -4.56 13.12 -8.75
CA PRO A 221 -4.06 14.45 -8.45
C PRO A 221 -5.18 15.49 -8.55
N MET A 222 -5.63 16.01 -7.41
CA MET A 222 -6.62 17.09 -7.41
C MET A 222 -6.02 18.38 -7.99
N SER A 223 -6.83 19.21 -8.64
CA SER A 223 -6.52 20.65 -8.79
C SER A 223 -7.13 21.48 -7.66
N CYS A 224 -7.97 20.84 -6.82
CA CYS A 224 -8.61 21.34 -5.60
C CYS A 224 -9.27 22.72 -5.73
N MET A 225 -10.58 22.72 -6.04
CA MET A 225 -11.43 23.91 -6.01
C MET A 225 -11.94 24.25 -4.59
N ALA A 226 -11.82 23.33 -3.63
CA ALA A 226 -12.38 23.50 -2.28
C ALA A 226 -11.48 24.39 -1.40
N PRO A 227 -12.02 25.41 -0.71
CA PRO A 227 -11.24 26.23 0.20
C PRO A 227 -10.93 25.50 1.52
N CYS A 228 -11.84 24.63 1.97
CA CYS A 228 -11.70 23.86 3.21
C CYS A 228 -12.52 22.57 3.17
N PHE A 229 -12.18 21.62 4.04
CA PHE A 229 -12.99 20.43 4.33
C PHE A 229 -13.76 20.58 5.65
N SER A 230 -14.75 19.70 5.83
CA SER A 230 -15.56 19.59 7.03
C SER A 230 -14.71 19.46 8.29
N GLU A 231 -15.08 20.19 9.35
CA GLU A 231 -14.52 19.99 10.69
C GLU A 231 -14.86 18.60 11.28
N GLY A 232 -15.76 17.84 10.65
CA GLY A 232 -16.10 16.47 11.01
C GLY A 232 -15.31 15.40 10.24
N LEU A 233 -14.33 15.79 9.42
CA LEU A 233 -13.53 14.86 8.62
C LEU A 233 -12.62 14.00 9.53
N THR A 234 -12.75 12.68 9.43
CA THR A 234 -12.00 11.71 10.26
C THR A 234 -11.02 10.85 9.46
N TYR A 235 -11.23 10.72 8.15
CA TYR A 235 -10.39 9.93 7.25
C TYR A 235 -10.09 10.76 6.00
N LEU A 236 -8.81 10.94 5.71
CA LEU A 236 -8.35 11.66 4.52
C LEU A 236 -7.24 10.88 3.82
N HIS A 237 -7.41 10.62 2.53
CA HIS A 237 -6.38 10.08 1.65
C HIS A 237 -6.33 10.88 0.36
N LEU A 238 -5.23 11.57 0.11
CA LEU A 238 -5.06 12.42 -1.07
C LEU A 238 -3.76 12.10 -1.82
N VAL A 239 -3.83 12.17 -3.16
CA VAL A 239 -2.64 12.28 -4.02
C VAL A 239 -2.36 13.74 -4.35
N VAL A 240 -1.12 14.16 -4.11
CA VAL A 240 -0.62 15.54 -4.26
C VAL A 240 0.37 15.59 -5.42
N ARG A 241 0.26 16.60 -6.30
CA ARG A 241 1.23 16.86 -7.38
C ARG A 241 2.19 17.99 -6.96
N PRO A 242 3.50 17.70 -6.85
CA PRO A 242 4.46 18.68 -6.33
C PRO A 242 4.80 19.80 -7.33
N TYR A 243 4.53 19.62 -8.63
CA TYR A 243 4.97 20.54 -9.68
C TYR A 243 3.97 21.65 -10.05
N ILE A 244 2.75 21.62 -9.49
CA ILE A 244 1.66 22.52 -9.92
C ILE A 244 1.37 23.63 -8.88
N GLY A 245 2.13 23.71 -7.79
CA GLY A 245 1.80 24.67 -6.71
C GLY A 245 0.41 24.39 -6.10
N GLN A 246 -0.03 23.12 -6.16
CA GLN A 246 -1.34 22.66 -5.75
C GLN A 246 -1.57 23.03 -4.26
N LEU A 247 -2.60 23.82 -4.01
CA LEU A 247 -3.03 24.15 -2.66
C LEU A 247 -3.94 23.03 -2.16
N ILE A 248 -3.51 22.34 -1.11
CA ILE A 248 -4.41 21.44 -0.38
C ILE A 248 -5.42 22.31 0.38
N PRO A 249 -6.74 21.99 0.31
CA PRO A 249 -7.77 22.69 1.07
C PRO A 249 -7.45 22.72 2.57
N LEU A 250 -7.95 23.72 3.28
CA LEU A 250 -7.76 23.78 4.72
C LEU A 250 -8.45 22.60 5.42
N VAL A 251 -7.70 21.88 6.24
CA VAL A 251 -8.16 20.67 6.95
C VAL A 251 -8.04 20.87 8.44
N HIS A 252 -9.14 20.64 9.16
CA HIS A 252 -9.13 20.63 10.61
C HIS A 252 -8.40 19.35 11.10
N SER A 253 -7.27 19.50 11.79
CA SER A 253 -6.39 18.37 12.14
C SER A 253 -6.86 17.56 13.35
N LEU A 254 -7.63 18.17 14.27
CA LEU A 254 -8.08 17.54 15.51
C LEU A 254 -8.91 16.25 15.32
N PRO A 255 -9.96 16.22 14.47
CA PRO A 255 -10.84 15.06 14.30
C PRO A 255 -10.24 13.92 13.48
N LEU A 256 -9.14 14.17 12.76
CA LEU A 256 -8.54 13.18 11.87
C LEU A 256 -8.02 11.99 12.66
N LYS A 257 -8.45 10.79 12.27
CA LYS A 257 -7.97 9.50 12.78
C LYS A 257 -7.03 8.81 11.81
N TYR A 258 -7.21 9.06 10.52
CA TYR A 258 -6.40 8.53 9.43
C TYR A 258 -6.02 9.64 8.45
N LEU A 259 -4.74 9.72 8.11
CA LEU A 259 -4.20 10.62 7.10
C LEU A 259 -3.23 9.86 6.20
N CYS A 260 -3.51 9.85 4.91
CA CYS A 260 -2.59 9.39 3.87
C CYS A 260 -2.34 10.50 2.85
N LEU A 261 -1.08 10.84 2.61
CA LEU A 261 -0.66 11.80 1.61
C LEU A 261 0.33 11.16 0.65
N ASP A 262 -0.05 11.05 -0.61
CA ASP A 262 0.77 10.49 -1.69
C ASP A 262 1.39 11.59 -2.55
N GLY A 263 2.63 11.39 -2.99
CA GLY A 263 3.29 12.28 -3.96
C GLY A 263 3.71 13.65 -3.40
N ILE A 264 3.81 13.81 -2.08
CA ILE A 264 4.20 15.11 -1.51
C ILE A 264 5.66 15.46 -1.83
N SER A 265 5.94 16.76 -1.96
CA SER A 265 7.30 17.27 -2.10
C SER A 265 8.08 17.13 -0.78
N PRO A 266 9.41 16.94 -0.81
CA PRO A 266 10.28 17.07 0.38
C PRO A 266 10.06 18.37 1.17
N ASN A 267 9.64 19.44 0.48
CA ASN A 267 9.40 20.78 1.05
C ASN A 267 7.90 21.05 1.28
N PHE A 268 7.08 20.01 1.40
CA PHE A 268 5.65 20.14 1.62
C PHE A 268 5.34 20.97 2.88
N ARG A 269 4.46 21.98 2.71
CA ARG A 269 4.06 22.88 3.79
C ARG A 269 2.80 22.35 4.47
N TRP A 270 2.92 22.02 5.74
CA TRP A 270 1.82 21.53 6.59
C TRP A 270 0.80 22.60 6.99
N GLN A 271 0.90 23.81 6.44
CA GLN A 271 0.01 24.96 6.69
C GLN A 271 -1.45 24.73 6.31
N CYS A 272 -1.71 23.77 5.41
CA CYS A 272 -3.07 23.37 5.07
C CYS A 272 -3.80 22.72 6.25
N PHE A 273 -3.08 22.22 7.25
CA PHE A 273 -3.67 21.66 8.46
C PHE A 273 -3.69 22.72 9.56
N TYR A 274 -4.86 22.91 10.17
CA TYR A 274 -5.01 23.80 11.31
C TYR A 274 -5.61 23.07 12.50
N SER A 275 -5.03 23.32 13.66
CA SER A 275 -5.69 23.20 14.96
C SER A 275 -5.94 24.62 15.43
N GLN A 276 -7.10 24.94 15.99
CA GLN A 276 -7.52 26.30 16.41
C GLN A 276 -6.62 26.95 17.50
N SER A 277 -5.38 26.48 17.71
CA SER A 277 -4.44 26.98 18.71
C SER A 277 -3.89 28.36 18.36
N GLU A 278 -3.83 29.21 19.39
CA GLU A 278 -3.49 30.65 19.35
C GLU A 278 -2.11 30.98 18.77
N ASN A 279 -1.19 30.00 18.71
CA ASN A 279 0.12 30.14 18.10
C ASN A 279 0.12 29.37 16.77
N GLY A 280 -0.16 30.06 15.66
CA GLY A 280 -0.30 29.51 14.30
C GLY A 280 0.95 28.84 13.68
N ARG A 281 1.87 28.33 14.51
CA ARG A 281 3.08 27.56 14.16
C ARG A 281 3.02 26.10 14.61
N ASN A 282 1.96 25.69 15.31
CA ASN A 282 1.80 24.31 15.78
C ASN A 282 0.57 23.69 15.13
N VAL A 283 0.72 22.46 14.64
CA VAL A 283 -0.40 21.65 14.15
C VAL A 283 -0.52 20.42 15.03
N CYS A 284 -1.64 20.29 15.73
CA CYS A 284 -1.91 19.14 16.57
C CYS A 284 -2.91 18.18 15.91
N PHE A 285 -2.49 16.95 15.68
CA PHE A 285 -3.31 15.84 15.24
C PHE A 285 -3.70 14.99 16.44
N ARG A 286 -4.66 15.49 17.24
CA ARG A 286 -4.98 14.93 18.56
C ARG A 286 -5.44 13.47 18.48
N ASP A 287 -6.31 13.16 17.53
CA ASP A 287 -7.00 11.87 17.46
C ASP A 287 -6.42 10.95 16.35
N LEU A 288 -5.29 11.33 15.73
CA LEU A 288 -4.70 10.62 14.59
C LEU A 288 -3.98 9.35 15.04
N GLU A 289 -4.47 8.20 14.58
CA GLU A 289 -3.93 6.88 14.90
C GLU A 289 -3.02 6.33 13.80
N THR A 290 -3.31 6.68 12.54
CA THR A 290 -2.56 6.22 11.35
C THR A 290 -2.11 7.39 10.51
N LEU A 291 -0.81 7.47 10.25
CA LEU A 291 -0.19 8.43 9.35
C LEU A 291 0.60 7.68 8.26
N THR A 292 0.25 7.96 7.01
CA THR A 292 0.93 7.43 5.83
C THR A 292 1.39 8.59 4.95
N VAL A 293 2.68 8.64 4.63
CA VAL A 293 3.27 9.70 3.81
C VAL A 293 4.17 9.08 2.76
N HIS A 294 3.84 9.30 1.49
CA HIS A 294 4.67 8.89 0.37
C HIS A 294 5.21 10.13 -0.32
N TYR A 295 6.53 10.33 -0.24
CA TYR A 295 7.19 11.43 -0.93
C TYR A 295 7.34 11.11 -2.43
N ASN A 296 7.28 12.15 -3.26
CA ASN A 296 7.64 11.99 -4.66
C ASN A 296 9.17 11.79 -4.77
N ALA A 297 9.60 10.59 -5.17
CA ALA A 297 10.99 10.36 -5.52
C ALA A 297 11.24 11.05 -6.86
N ILE A 298 11.94 12.19 -6.85
CA ILE A 298 12.50 12.72 -8.09
C ILE A 298 13.61 11.75 -8.51
N VAL A 299 13.25 10.78 -9.35
CA VAL A 299 14.18 9.84 -9.96
C VAL A 299 15.09 10.63 -10.91
N GLY A 300 16.40 10.62 -10.66
CA GLY A 300 17.41 10.94 -11.67
C GLY A 300 17.81 12.41 -11.84
N VAL A 301 17.32 13.33 -11.01
CA VAL A 301 17.94 14.66 -10.89
C VAL A 301 18.64 14.67 -9.55
N ASP A 302 19.94 14.94 -9.59
CA ASP A 302 20.83 15.16 -8.46
C ASP A 302 20.11 16.00 -7.40
N VAL A 303 19.49 15.33 -6.42
CA VAL A 303 18.71 15.97 -5.36
C VAL A 303 19.65 16.88 -4.58
N ASP A 304 20.92 16.51 -4.48
CA ASP A 304 21.98 17.33 -3.93
C ASP A 304 22.17 18.62 -4.72
N ALA A 305 22.11 18.65 -6.05
CA ALA A 305 22.33 19.86 -6.82
C ALA A 305 21.15 20.86 -6.72
N MET A 306 19.90 20.40 -6.71
CA MET A 306 18.74 21.28 -6.51
C MET A 306 18.50 21.67 -5.05
N VAL A 307 18.85 20.81 -4.10
CA VAL A 307 18.77 21.13 -2.67
C VAL A 307 19.92 22.07 -2.30
N THR A 308 21.16 21.84 -2.72
CA THR A 308 22.29 22.74 -2.38
C THR A 308 22.28 24.08 -3.12
N SER A 309 21.76 24.18 -4.36
CA SER A 309 21.71 25.47 -5.07
C SER A 309 20.63 26.43 -4.52
N ASN A 310 19.62 25.90 -3.83
CA ASN A 310 18.55 26.69 -3.18
C ASN A 310 18.65 26.70 -1.64
N TYR A 311 19.57 25.95 -1.04
CA TYR A 311 19.87 25.94 0.40
C TYR A 311 21.29 26.44 0.71
N SER A 312 21.70 27.55 0.12
CA SER A 312 22.60 28.45 0.85
C SER A 312 21.80 29.07 1.99
N GLY A 313 22.01 28.54 3.19
CA GLY A 313 21.21 28.86 4.38
C GLY A 313 21.02 30.37 4.60
N ARG A 314 19.80 30.73 5.01
CA ARG A 314 19.47 31.73 6.05
C ARG A 314 17.99 32.15 6.12
N GLU A 315 17.11 31.76 5.19
CA GLU A 315 15.74 32.33 5.15
C GLU A 315 14.58 31.41 5.57
N ASN A 316 14.77 30.12 5.86
CA ASN A 316 13.65 29.20 6.19
C ASN A 316 13.58 28.70 7.65
N GLU A 317 14.51 29.08 8.53
CA GLU A 317 14.44 28.69 9.95
C GLU A 317 13.32 29.41 10.72
N GLU A 318 12.82 30.57 10.24
CA GLU A 318 11.84 31.38 10.99
C GLU A 318 10.38 30.90 10.89
N LEU A 319 10.07 29.87 10.07
CA LEU A 319 8.70 29.41 9.78
C LEU A 319 8.47 27.89 9.92
N ALA A 320 9.32 27.16 10.64
CA ALA A 320 9.13 25.72 10.83
C ALA A 320 7.88 25.43 11.70
N TYR A 321 6.93 24.68 11.14
CA TYR A 321 5.74 24.22 11.88
C TYR A 321 6.10 23.02 12.73
N THR A 322 5.75 23.03 14.02
CA THR A 322 5.88 21.83 14.85
C THR A 322 4.61 20.99 14.74
N LEU A 323 4.77 19.72 14.36
CA LEU A 323 3.68 18.76 14.22
C LEU A 323 3.59 17.89 15.47
N TYR A 324 2.39 17.69 16.00
CA TYR A 324 2.16 16.86 17.19
C TYR A 324 1.20 15.71 16.87
N PHE A 325 1.61 14.49 17.20
CA PHE A 325 0.86 13.27 16.89
C PHE A 325 0.59 12.40 18.13
N PRO A 326 0.00 12.93 19.22
CA PRO A 326 -0.03 12.27 20.53
C PRO A 326 -0.70 10.88 20.55
N SER A 327 -1.61 10.59 19.62
CA SER A 327 -2.35 9.32 19.55
C SER A 327 -1.85 8.35 18.48
N LEU A 328 -0.73 8.67 17.82
CA LEU A 328 -0.24 7.89 16.68
C LEU A 328 0.16 6.48 17.11
N LYS A 329 -0.27 5.50 16.32
CA LYS A 329 0.03 4.06 16.53
C LYS A 329 0.74 3.45 15.32
N TYR A 330 0.36 3.89 14.12
CA TYR A 330 0.84 3.35 12.86
C TYR A 330 1.48 4.46 12.02
N LEU A 331 2.76 4.33 11.72
CA LEU A 331 3.50 5.26 10.89
C LEU A 331 4.02 4.54 9.65
N THR A 332 3.70 5.06 8.46
CA THR A 332 4.30 4.63 7.21
C THR A 332 4.88 5.84 6.49
N ILE A 333 6.17 5.80 6.19
CA ILE A 333 6.86 6.82 5.40
C ILE A 333 7.59 6.12 4.26
N SER A 334 7.35 6.56 3.03
CA SER A 334 8.09 6.05 1.87
C SER A 334 8.83 7.16 1.14
N LYS A 335 9.99 6.80 0.59
CA LYS A 335 10.88 7.70 -0.17
C LYS A 335 11.28 8.95 0.62
N CYS A 336 11.48 8.80 1.94
CA CYS A 336 11.80 9.92 2.83
C CYS A 336 13.09 10.64 2.35
N PRO A 337 13.05 11.99 2.20
CA PRO A 337 14.21 12.77 1.77
C PRO A 337 15.29 12.80 2.85
N GLU A 338 16.54 13.08 2.44
CA GLU A 338 17.71 13.12 3.32
C GLU A 338 17.60 14.07 4.51
N ASN A 339 16.88 15.18 4.33
CA ASN A 339 16.61 16.13 5.41
C ASN A 339 15.58 15.60 6.44
N GLY A 340 15.13 14.34 6.35
CA GLY A 340 14.16 13.70 7.25
C GLY A 340 12.70 14.09 7.01
N GLY A 341 12.42 15.03 6.10
CA GLY A 341 11.07 15.43 5.74
C GLY A 341 10.23 15.84 6.96
N LEU A 342 9.09 15.17 7.17
CA LEU A 342 8.20 15.46 8.28
C LEU A 342 8.83 15.16 9.65
N LEU A 343 9.75 14.18 9.74
CA LEU A 343 10.25 13.66 11.01
C LEU A 343 11.00 14.73 11.81
N CYS A 344 11.77 15.58 11.13
CA CYS A 344 12.56 16.65 11.77
C CYS A 344 11.72 17.70 12.50
N ASN A 345 10.45 17.84 12.15
CA ASN A 345 9.54 18.82 12.75
C ASN A 345 8.41 18.16 13.54
N SER A 346 8.48 16.84 13.77
CA SER A 346 7.40 16.06 14.36
C SER A 346 7.70 15.67 15.80
N ARG A 347 6.67 15.74 16.64
CA ARG A 347 6.64 15.13 17.97
C ARG A 347 5.77 13.89 17.92
N ILE A 348 6.44 12.77 17.77
CA ILE A 348 5.86 11.43 17.68
C ILE A 348 5.85 10.82 19.10
N PRO A 349 4.82 10.04 19.46
CA PRO A 349 4.79 9.35 20.74
C PRO A 349 5.94 8.34 20.80
N ASN A 350 6.48 8.17 22.00
CA ASN A 350 7.56 7.22 22.25
C ASN A 350 7.10 5.74 22.16
N ILE A 351 5.80 5.48 22.09
CA ILE A 351 5.23 4.14 21.92
C ILE A 351 4.47 4.10 20.60
N LEU A 352 4.90 3.24 19.70
CA LEU A 352 4.23 2.95 18.43
C LEU A 352 3.92 1.46 18.32
N HIS A 353 2.91 1.11 17.53
CA HIS A 353 2.63 -0.28 17.20
C HIS A 353 3.45 -0.70 15.97
N THR A 354 3.40 0.07 14.89
CA THR A 354 4.09 -0.29 13.64
C THR A 354 4.72 0.92 12.99
N VAL A 355 5.97 0.76 12.57
CA VAL A 355 6.72 1.71 11.76
C VAL A 355 7.18 1.02 10.50
N ASN A 356 6.74 1.52 9.35
CA ASN A 356 7.25 1.16 8.04
C ASN A 356 7.96 2.39 7.46
N PHE A 357 9.26 2.29 7.25
CA PHE A 357 10.10 3.38 6.81
C PHE A 357 10.85 2.97 5.54
N GLU A 358 10.76 3.78 4.49
CA GLU A 358 11.64 3.72 3.33
C GLU A 358 12.20 5.11 3.08
N GLY A 359 13.53 5.23 3.00
CA GLY A 359 14.19 6.51 2.84
C GLY A 359 15.68 6.39 2.58
N SER A 360 16.33 7.55 2.52
CA SER A 360 17.79 7.60 2.42
C SER A 360 18.48 7.31 3.76
N VAL A 361 19.80 7.12 3.71
CA VAL A 361 20.62 6.96 4.92
C VAL A 361 20.53 8.19 5.84
N GLY A 362 20.56 9.41 5.32
CA GLY A 362 20.38 10.62 6.15
C GLY A 362 19.02 10.68 6.85
N ALA A 363 17.96 10.18 6.18
CA ALA A 363 16.60 10.20 6.70
C ALA A 363 16.38 9.27 7.90
N VAL A 364 17.12 8.15 7.99
CA VAL A 364 16.96 7.19 9.11
C VAL A 364 17.37 7.78 10.46
N LYS A 365 18.29 8.76 10.44
CA LYS A 365 18.66 9.48 11.65
C LYS A 365 17.48 10.27 12.21
N ALA A 366 16.72 10.94 11.36
CA ALA A 366 15.52 11.66 11.79
C ALA A 366 14.48 10.74 12.44
N LEU A 367 14.37 9.49 11.98
CA LEU A 367 13.53 8.48 12.61
C LEU A 367 14.05 8.08 14.00
N ALA A 368 15.36 7.88 14.14
CA ALA A 368 15.98 7.58 15.43
C ALA A 368 15.84 8.76 16.42
N ASP A 369 16.01 9.99 15.95
CA ASP A 369 15.90 11.22 16.73
C ASP A 369 14.47 11.48 17.26
N CYS A 370 13.45 10.80 16.71
CA CYS A 370 12.08 10.84 17.25
C CYS A 370 11.96 10.21 18.65
N GLY A 371 12.97 9.47 19.12
CA GLY A 371 13.01 8.94 20.49
C GLY A 371 11.96 7.86 20.77
N ILE A 372 11.66 7.02 19.78
CA ILE A 372 10.72 5.90 19.91
C ILE A 372 11.34 4.86 20.86
N THR A 373 10.67 4.61 21.99
CA THR A 373 11.13 3.69 23.03
C THR A 373 10.34 2.40 23.13
N ARG A 374 9.25 2.19 22.38
CA ARG A 374 8.56 0.89 22.30
C ARG A 374 7.92 0.72 20.94
N LEU A 375 8.09 -0.45 20.35
CA LEU A 375 7.58 -0.78 19.02
C LEU A 375 7.15 -2.25 18.94
N HIS A 376 6.03 -2.57 18.28
CA HIS A 376 5.72 -3.99 18.03
C HIS A 376 6.42 -4.49 16.77
N ASN A 377 6.29 -3.73 15.67
CA ASN A 377 6.88 -4.06 14.37
C ASN A 377 7.68 -2.88 13.79
N LEU A 378 8.92 -3.15 13.36
CA LEU A 378 9.77 -2.22 12.61
C LEU A 378 10.12 -2.81 11.25
N THR A 379 9.87 -2.05 10.19
CA THR A 379 10.45 -2.29 8.87
C THR A 379 11.17 -1.04 8.42
N ALA A 380 12.48 -1.11 8.18
CA ALA A 380 13.24 0.00 7.60
C ALA A 380 13.93 -0.44 6.30
N SER A 381 13.71 0.31 5.23
CA SER A 381 14.33 0.14 3.92
C SER A 381 15.18 1.35 3.60
N LEU A 382 16.50 1.16 3.50
CA LEU A 382 17.46 2.23 3.29
C LEU A 382 18.05 2.15 1.88
N ARG A 383 18.07 3.28 1.19
CA ARG A 383 18.65 3.44 -0.15
C ARG A 383 19.73 4.51 -0.13
N ALA A 384 20.77 4.36 -0.95
CA ALA A 384 21.76 5.41 -1.17
C ALA A 384 22.37 5.30 -2.56
N ASN A 385 22.49 6.45 -3.25
CA ASN A 385 23.19 6.54 -4.52
C ASN A 385 24.70 6.60 -4.29
N THR A 386 25.13 7.45 -3.36
CA THR A 386 26.51 7.58 -2.87
C THR A 386 26.49 7.72 -1.37
N ILE A 387 27.49 7.16 -0.69
CA ILE A 387 27.62 7.26 0.77
C ILE A 387 28.94 7.93 1.09
N SER A 388 28.88 9.04 1.82
CA SER A 388 30.05 9.60 2.47
C SER A 388 30.37 8.83 3.76
N GLU A 389 31.60 8.93 4.26
CA GLU A 389 31.99 8.34 5.56
C GLU A 389 31.10 8.87 6.70
N TYR A 390 30.65 10.12 6.59
CA TYR A 390 29.73 10.73 7.56
C TYR A 390 28.36 10.06 7.55
N ASP A 391 27.78 9.82 6.37
CA ASP A 391 26.48 9.15 6.23
C ASP A 391 26.54 7.72 6.77
N GLN A 392 27.65 7.02 6.54
CA GLN A 392 27.87 5.68 7.07
C GLN A 392 27.86 5.66 8.60
N LYS A 393 28.55 6.61 9.25
CA LYS A 393 28.54 6.75 10.72
C LYS A 393 27.15 7.09 11.26
N GLN A 394 26.40 7.95 10.58
CA GLN A 394 25.02 8.24 10.96
C GLN A 394 24.11 7.01 10.82
N MET A 395 24.26 6.26 9.73
CA MET A 395 23.53 5.01 9.51
C MET A 395 23.76 4.02 10.65
N VAL A 396 25.03 3.78 11.01
CA VAL A 396 25.42 2.87 12.10
C VAL A 396 24.78 3.33 13.40
N THR A 397 24.92 4.61 13.74
CA THR A 397 24.37 5.16 14.98
C THR A 397 22.84 5.02 15.05
N ALA A 398 22.14 5.39 13.97
CA ALA A 398 20.69 5.36 13.90
C ALA A 398 20.15 3.92 13.90
N THR A 399 20.73 3.03 13.10
CA THR A 399 20.30 1.62 13.04
C THR A 399 20.63 0.87 14.33
N ASN A 400 21.78 1.13 14.96
CA ASN A 400 22.06 0.59 16.29
C ASN A 400 21.02 1.08 17.30
N TYR A 401 20.67 2.38 17.31
CA TYR A 401 19.60 2.87 18.18
C TYR A 401 18.28 2.15 17.94
N LEU A 402 17.89 1.91 16.69
CA LEU A 402 16.62 1.25 16.35
C LEU A 402 16.61 -0.25 16.68
N TYR A 403 17.72 -0.97 16.50
CA TYR A 403 17.78 -2.45 16.56
C TYR A 403 18.54 -3.03 17.77
N SER A 404 19.28 -2.22 18.54
CA SER A 404 19.96 -2.67 19.76
C SER A 404 19.03 -2.79 20.97
N VAL A 405 17.92 -2.04 20.96
CA VAL A 405 17.11 -1.85 22.15
C VAL A 405 16.06 -2.96 22.26
N PRO A 406 15.86 -3.61 23.42
CA PRO A 406 14.93 -4.73 23.62
C PRO A 406 13.44 -4.34 23.58
N GLN A 407 13.13 -3.26 22.86
CA GLN A 407 11.85 -2.57 22.83
C GLN A 407 11.00 -2.95 21.62
N ILE A 408 11.52 -3.80 20.72
CA ILE A 408 10.76 -4.40 19.62
C ILE A 408 10.18 -5.74 20.09
N GLU A 409 8.84 -5.82 20.14
CA GLU A 409 8.13 -6.96 20.74
C GLU A 409 7.96 -8.15 19.79
N ASN A 410 7.87 -7.93 18.46
CA ASN A 410 7.48 -8.98 17.52
C ASN A 410 8.40 -9.12 16.30
N THR A 411 8.48 -8.13 15.41
CA THR A 411 9.28 -8.25 14.18
C THR A 411 10.10 -7.01 13.88
N ALA A 412 11.39 -7.20 13.59
CA ALA A 412 12.34 -6.19 13.17
C ALA A 412 12.99 -6.56 11.83
N ILE A 413 12.73 -5.76 10.79
CA ILE A 413 13.18 -6.00 9.42
C ILE A 413 14.02 -4.82 8.95
N LEU A 414 15.24 -5.10 8.49
CA LEU A 414 16.13 -4.12 7.86
C LEU A 414 16.43 -4.55 6.42
N CYS A 415 16.19 -3.66 5.48
CA CYS A 415 16.53 -3.82 4.07
C CYS A 415 17.52 -2.74 3.64
N LEU A 416 18.67 -3.13 3.11
CA LEU A 416 19.68 -2.23 2.55
C LEU A 416 19.74 -2.44 1.04
N PHE A 417 19.59 -1.35 0.28
CA PHE A 417 19.51 -1.37 -1.18
C PHE A 417 20.62 -0.52 -1.80
N ASP A 418 20.84 -0.71 -3.10
CA ASP A 418 21.69 0.12 -3.94
C ASP A 418 23.16 0.15 -3.43
N ASN A 419 23.78 1.32 -3.26
CA ASN A 419 25.18 1.44 -2.85
C ASN A 419 25.37 1.52 -1.32
N VAL A 420 24.39 1.05 -0.55
CA VAL A 420 24.52 1.02 0.92
C VAL A 420 25.52 -0.04 1.35
N THR A 421 26.76 0.38 1.59
CA THR A 421 27.83 -0.53 2.03
C THR A 421 27.60 -0.96 3.48
N LEU A 422 27.77 -2.26 3.72
CA LEU A 422 27.82 -2.76 5.10
C LEU A 422 28.97 -2.08 5.85
N PRO A 423 28.70 -1.48 7.02
CA PRO A 423 29.73 -0.85 7.85
C PRO A 423 30.62 -1.90 8.49
N ASP A 424 31.68 -1.44 9.17
CA ASP A 424 32.54 -2.35 9.93
C ASP A 424 31.72 -3.08 10.99
N THR A 425 31.86 -4.40 11.03
CA THR A 425 31.00 -5.26 11.83
C THR A 425 31.17 -4.99 13.32
N ASP A 426 32.32 -4.49 13.77
CA ASP A 426 32.64 -4.24 15.19
C ASP A 426 31.85 -3.09 15.80
N GLU A 427 31.30 -2.20 14.98
CA GLU A 427 30.49 -1.08 15.45
C GLU A 427 28.99 -1.40 15.48
N LEU A 428 28.57 -2.56 14.96
CA LEU A 428 27.15 -2.90 14.80
C LEU A 428 26.56 -3.62 16.00
N ASP A 429 25.38 -3.14 16.42
CA ASP A 429 24.55 -3.71 17.46
C ASP A 429 23.10 -3.85 16.99
N TRP A 430 22.82 -4.95 16.29
CA TRP A 430 21.49 -5.31 15.79
C TRP A 430 20.94 -6.54 16.52
N ARG A 431 21.10 -6.58 17.85
CA ARG A 431 20.72 -7.74 18.67
C ARG A 431 19.24 -8.15 18.56
N ASN A 432 18.36 -7.22 18.20
CA ASN A 432 16.92 -7.48 18.07
C ASN A 432 16.43 -7.56 16.62
N LEU A 433 17.33 -7.68 15.64
CA LEU A 433 16.94 -7.83 14.24
C LEU A 433 16.49 -9.27 13.95
N ASP A 434 15.31 -9.42 13.34
CA ASP A 434 14.73 -10.72 12.98
C ASP A 434 14.99 -11.07 11.51
N GLU A 435 14.97 -10.06 10.62
CA GLU A 435 15.19 -10.24 9.19
C GLU A 435 16.14 -9.18 8.61
N LEU A 436 17.12 -9.63 7.83
CA LEU A 436 18.07 -8.77 7.11
C LEU A 436 18.01 -9.05 5.62
N THR A 437 17.75 -8.02 4.82
CA THR A 437 17.85 -8.06 3.36
C THR A 437 18.96 -7.14 2.88
N LEU A 438 19.89 -7.69 2.11
CA LEU A 438 21.01 -7.00 1.50
C LEU A 438 20.87 -7.09 -0.03
N ASP A 439 20.31 -6.04 -0.61
CA ASP A 439 20.32 -5.78 -2.05
C ASP A 439 21.35 -4.70 -2.39
N SER A 440 22.48 -4.76 -1.69
CA SER A 440 23.66 -3.93 -1.89
C SER A 440 24.92 -4.79 -1.89
N PRO A 441 26.03 -4.32 -2.50
CA PRO A 441 27.28 -5.08 -2.53
C PRO A 441 27.81 -5.38 -1.13
N ALA A 442 27.83 -6.66 -0.76
CA ALA A 442 28.27 -7.13 0.55
C ALA A 442 29.28 -8.28 0.41
N SER A 443 30.43 -8.22 1.09
CA SER A 443 31.36 -9.36 1.02
C SER A 443 30.88 -10.52 1.90
N LEU A 444 31.09 -11.77 1.45
CA LEU A 444 30.75 -12.96 2.25
C LEU A 444 31.37 -12.92 3.64
N THR A 445 32.60 -12.44 3.77
CA THR A 445 33.30 -12.33 5.05
C THR A 445 32.59 -11.40 6.03
N GLN A 446 32.15 -10.23 5.56
CA GLN A 446 31.38 -9.31 6.37
C GLN A 446 30.07 -9.97 6.81
N VAL A 447 29.35 -10.62 5.89
CA VAL A 447 28.10 -11.33 6.22
C VAL A 447 28.33 -12.41 7.28
N LEU A 448 29.38 -13.23 7.15
CA LEU A 448 29.70 -14.26 8.15
C LEU A 448 30.12 -13.69 9.50
N GLN A 449 30.77 -12.52 9.53
CA GLN A 449 31.10 -11.81 10.76
C GLN A 449 29.89 -11.15 11.43
N LEU A 450 28.83 -10.84 10.66
CA LEU A 450 27.60 -10.24 11.14
C LEU A 450 26.66 -11.25 11.80
N ILE A 451 26.58 -12.47 11.28
CA ILE A 451 25.65 -13.51 11.77
C ILE A 451 25.73 -13.70 13.29
N PRO A 452 26.92 -13.86 13.91
CA PRO A 452 27.03 -14.04 15.36
C PRO A 452 26.57 -12.82 16.19
N LYS A 453 26.54 -11.62 15.59
CA LYS A 453 26.13 -10.37 16.24
C LYS A 453 24.62 -10.16 16.22
N MET A 454 23.87 -11.03 15.53
CA MET A 454 22.42 -10.95 15.37
C MET A 454 21.74 -12.22 15.89
N PRO A 455 21.72 -12.43 17.21
CA PRO A 455 21.23 -13.68 17.81
C PRO A 455 19.74 -13.97 17.53
N LYS A 456 18.92 -12.96 17.23
CA LYS A 456 17.50 -13.13 16.88
C LYS A 456 17.25 -13.34 15.38
N LEU A 457 18.27 -13.22 14.53
CA LEU A 457 18.08 -13.27 13.08
C LEU A 457 17.54 -14.65 12.67
N THR A 458 16.37 -14.65 12.03
CA THR A 458 15.70 -15.85 11.51
C THR A 458 15.73 -15.91 9.98
N SER A 459 15.88 -14.76 9.31
CA SER A 459 15.89 -14.65 7.85
C SER A 459 17.04 -13.76 7.37
N LEU A 460 17.83 -14.27 6.43
CA LEU A 460 18.92 -13.53 5.77
C LEU A 460 18.79 -13.64 4.25
N SER A 461 18.65 -12.51 3.57
CA SER A 461 18.61 -12.44 2.11
C SER A 461 19.77 -11.59 1.59
N CYS A 462 20.54 -12.12 0.64
CA CYS A 462 21.67 -11.43 0.00
C CYS A 462 21.51 -11.54 -1.52
N TYR A 463 21.28 -10.41 -2.20
CA TYR A 463 21.07 -10.33 -3.65
C TYR A 463 22.32 -9.87 -4.43
N SER A 464 23.29 -9.27 -3.74
CA SER A 464 24.53 -8.72 -4.30
C SER A 464 25.77 -9.13 -3.51
N LEU A 465 25.88 -10.43 -3.18
CA LEU A 465 27.04 -10.95 -2.45
C LEU A 465 28.32 -10.84 -3.31
N GLN A 466 29.45 -10.47 -2.71
CA GLN A 466 30.77 -10.40 -3.33
C GLN A 466 31.71 -11.44 -2.69
N ILE A 467 32.44 -12.19 -3.51
CA ILE A 467 33.40 -13.19 -3.04
C ILE A 467 34.78 -12.87 -3.61
N LYS A 468 35.74 -12.59 -2.75
CA LYS A 468 37.15 -12.54 -3.14
C LYS A 468 37.65 -13.98 -3.26
N GLN A 469 38.30 -14.34 -4.38
CA GLN A 469 38.78 -15.71 -4.69
C GLN A 469 39.58 -16.39 -3.57
N ARG A 470 40.25 -15.61 -2.70
CA ARG A 470 41.00 -16.10 -1.54
C ARG A 470 40.12 -16.59 -0.36
N MET A 471 38.81 -16.38 -0.37
CA MET A 471 37.91 -16.75 0.74
C MET A 471 37.30 -18.15 0.60
N LEU A 472 37.41 -18.77 -0.58
CA LEU A 472 36.98 -20.17 -0.82
C LEU A 472 37.83 -21.20 -0.05
N ILE A 473 38.78 -20.76 0.78
CA ILE A 473 39.69 -21.61 1.55
C ILE A 473 38.94 -22.40 2.64
N ASN A 474 37.77 -21.94 3.08
CA ASN A 474 37.02 -22.60 4.17
C ASN A 474 35.86 -23.49 3.69
N ALA A 475 35.46 -23.43 2.43
CA ALA A 475 34.42 -24.29 1.86
C ALA A 475 35.07 -25.21 0.83
N PRO A 476 35.17 -26.52 1.10
CA PRO A 476 35.81 -27.44 0.18
C PRO A 476 35.14 -27.43 -1.20
N GLN A 477 35.92 -27.23 -2.25
CA GLN A 477 35.40 -27.21 -3.61
C GLN A 477 35.10 -28.61 -4.17
N LYS A 478 35.61 -29.66 -3.51
CA LYS A 478 35.36 -31.06 -3.85
C LYS A 478 34.51 -31.70 -2.76
N ILE A 479 33.58 -32.55 -3.17
CA ILE A 479 32.77 -33.38 -2.30
C ILE A 479 33.64 -34.60 -1.92
N THR A 480 34.53 -34.44 -0.93
CA THR A 480 35.19 -35.59 -0.29
C THR A 480 34.85 -35.57 1.19
N GLU A 481 34.56 -36.73 1.77
CA GLU A 481 34.17 -36.86 3.19
C GLU A 481 35.18 -36.14 4.11
N GLU A 482 36.47 -36.36 3.92
CA GLU A 482 37.55 -35.75 4.71
C GLU A 482 37.49 -34.21 4.75
N SER A 483 37.01 -33.58 3.67
CA SER A 483 37.04 -32.12 3.54
C SER A 483 35.89 -31.41 4.25
N TRP A 484 34.75 -32.07 4.41
CA TRP A 484 33.54 -31.50 5.03
C TRP A 484 33.28 -32.01 6.45
N ASN A 485 34.07 -32.97 6.95
CA ASN A 485 33.90 -33.58 8.28
C ASN A 485 34.18 -32.64 9.46
N PHE A 486 34.78 -31.46 9.23
CA PHE A 486 35.19 -30.54 10.31
C PHE A 486 34.77 -29.08 10.05
N MET A 487 33.51 -28.88 9.66
CA MET A 487 32.99 -27.52 9.47
C MET A 487 32.56 -26.90 10.82
N PRO A 488 33.05 -25.70 11.17
CA PRO A 488 32.60 -25.00 12.38
C PRO A 488 31.11 -24.63 12.26
N SER A 489 30.34 -24.95 13.30
CA SER A 489 28.95 -24.51 13.40
C SER A 489 28.88 -23.00 13.65
N LEU A 490 27.98 -22.32 12.97
CA LEU A 490 27.59 -20.96 13.29
C LEU A 490 26.53 -20.99 14.39
N GLU A 491 26.75 -20.27 15.48
CA GLU A 491 25.76 -20.08 16.55
C GLU A 491 24.73 -19.05 16.10
N THR A 492 23.60 -19.52 15.55
CA THR A 492 22.56 -18.65 14.99
C THR A 492 21.19 -19.34 14.93
N ASN A 493 20.14 -18.52 14.88
CA ASN A 493 18.74 -18.94 14.76
C ASN A 493 18.19 -18.82 13.33
N ILE A 494 19.06 -18.60 12.34
CA ILE A 494 18.65 -18.42 10.95
C ILE A 494 17.95 -19.69 10.43
N GLU A 495 16.67 -19.54 10.07
CA GLU A 495 15.87 -20.60 9.47
C GLU A 495 15.77 -20.46 7.95
N ARG A 496 15.97 -19.25 7.41
CA ARG A 496 15.81 -18.94 5.99
C ARG A 496 17.01 -18.19 5.45
N ILE A 497 17.59 -18.69 4.37
CA ILE A 497 18.64 -18.01 3.61
C ILE A 497 18.24 -17.89 2.15
N ALA A 498 18.32 -16.68 1.61
CA ALA A 498 18.23 -16.43 0.17
C ALA A 498 19.54 -15.81 -0.34
N ILE A 499 20.17 -16.44 -1.33
CA ILE A 499 21.38 -15.97 -1.99
C ILE A 499 21.11 -15.92 -3.49
N CYS A 500 20.73 -14.75 -3.97
CA CYS A 500 20.57 -14.49 -5.38
C CYS A 500 21.78 -13.68 -5.84
N ASN A 501 22.37 -14.01 -6.98
CA ASN A 501 23.54 -13.28 -7.46
C ASN A 501 23.30 -12.82 -8.89
N HIS A 502 23.83 -11.64 -9.23
CA HIS A 502 23.93 -11.23 -10.63
C HIS A 502 24.73 -12.25 -11.44
N VAL A 503 24.22 -12.50 -12.64
CA VAL A 503 24.59 -13.56 -13.61
C VAL A 503 26.11 -13.67 -13.85
N ASP A 504 26.87 -12.60 -13.66
CA ASP A 504 28.26 -12.52 -14.11
C ASP A 504 29.29 -12.63 -12.98
N LEU A 505 28.86 -12.72 -11.71
CA LEU A 505 29.78 -12.64 -10.57
C LEU A 505 30.37 -14.00 -10.12
N PHE A 506 29.67 -15.12 -10.33
CA PHE A 506 30.08 -16.44 -9.77
C PHE A 506 29.97 -17.62 -10.73
N SER A 507 30.93 -18.55 -10.63
CA SER A 507 30.81 -19.87 -11.23
C SER A 507 29.82 -20.74 -10.43
N ARG A 508 29.18 -21.71 -11.09
CA ARG A 508 28.25 -22.65 -10.44
C ARG A 508 28.90 -23.42 -9.28
N THR A 509 30.18 -23.75 -9.41
CA THR A 509 30.96 -24.42 -8.35
C THR A 509 31.07 -23.59 -7.09
N VAL A 510 31.21 -22.27 -7.22
CA VAL A 510 31.31 -21.36 -6.08
C VAL A 510 29.96 -21.20 -5.39
N ALA A 511 28.87 -21.05 -6.16
CA ALA A 511 27.52 -21.01 -5.61
C ALA A 511 27.18 -22.31 -4.85
N PHE A 512 27.56 -23.46 -5.40
CA PHE A 512 27.41 -24.76 -4.76
C PHE A 512 28.19 -24.86 -3.44
N ALA A 513 29.46 -24.46 -3.43
CA ALA A 513 30.29 -24.50 -2.22
C ALA A 513 29.71 -23.62 -1.09
N ILE A 514 29.18 -22.44 -1.43
CA ILE A 514 28.52 -21.56 -0.45
C ILE A 514 27.23 -22.18 0.10
N ALA A 515 26.40 -22.73 -0.79
CA ALA A 515 25.17 -23.39 -0.38
C ALA A 515 25.48 -24.52 0.62
N CYS A 516 26.45 -25.38 0.29
CA CYS A 516 26.89 -26.46 1.18
C CYS A 516 27.46 -25.93 2.50
N TYR A 517 28.25 -24.85 2.46
CA TYR A 517 28.77 -24.20 3.67
C TYR A 517 27.64 -23.78 4.62
N PHE A 518 26.61 -23.08 4.12
CA PHE A 518 25.50 -22.64 4.96
C PHE A 518 24.66 -23.82 5.47
N MET A 519 24.39 -24.82 4.62
CA MET A 519 23.63 -26.01 5.00
C MET A 519 24.30 -26.78 6.14
N VAL A 520 25.62 -26.94 6.09
CA VAL A 520 26.37 -27.64 7.13
C VAL A 520 26.53 -26.79 8.39
N SER A 521 26.88 -25.51 8.23
CA SER A 521 27.26 -24.64 9.35
C SER A 521 26.07 -24.13 10.16
N ILE A 522 24.86 -24.06 9.59
CA ILE A 522 23.66 -23.53 10.25
C ILE A 522 22.66 -24.65 10.52
N LYS A 523 22.65 -25.15 11.75
CA LYS A 523 21.80 -26.28 12.16
C LYS A 523 20.30 -25.97 12.19
N SER A 524 19.94 -24.70 12.36
CA SER A 524 18.57 -24.18 12.40
C SER A 524 17.96 -23.95 11.01
N LEU A 525 18.74 -24.09 9.94
CA LEU A 525 18.31 -23.79 8.58
C LEU A 525 17.19 -24.73 8.13
N LYS A 526 16.11 -24.17 7.59
CA LYS A 526 14.96 -24.91 7.05
C LYS A 526 14.71 -24.62 5.58
N TYR A 527 15.06 -23.42 5.12
CA TYR A 527 14.84 -22.97 3.76
C TYR A 527 16.11 -22.34 3.19
N LEU A 528 16.55 -22.84 2.05
CA LEU A 528 17.68 -22.29 1.31
C LEU A 528 17.25 -22.02 -0.13
N LEU A 529 17.29 -20.75 -0.53
CA LEU A 529 17.10 -20.31 -1.90
C LEU A 529 18.45 -19.85 -2.44
N VAL A 530 18.94 -20.47 -3.51
CA VAL A 530 20.17 -19.99 -4.18
C VAL A 530 20.00 -20.02 -5.67
N SER A 531 20.33 -18.92 -6.33
CA SER A 531 20.33 -18.84 -7.79
C SER A 531 21.36 -19.81 -8.39
N ARG A 532 21.01 -20.46 -9.51
CA ARG A 532 21.95 -21.27 -10.33
C ARG A 532 22.53 -22.52 -9.68
N LEU A 533 21.88 -23.09 -8.66
CA LEU A 533 22.22 -24.41 -8.14
C LEU A 533 21.74 -25.53 -9.06
N ASN A 534 22.50 -26.62 -9.11
CA ASN A 534 22.03 -27.89 -9.65
C ASN A 534 21.45 -28.72 -8.50
N LEU A 535 20.12 -28.86 -8.46
CA LEU A 535 19.42 -29.61 -7.41
C LEU A 535 19.91 -31.06 -7.28
N ALA A 536 20.35 -31.69 -8.38
CA ALA A 536 20.88 -33.05 -8.33
C ALA A 536 22.19 -33.12 -7.52
N GLN A 537 23.08 -32.13 -7.67
CA GLN A 537 24.33 -32.06 -6.91
C GLN A 537 24.08 -31.81 -5.42
N ILE A 538 23.05 -31.02 -5.10
CA ILE A 538 22.64 -30.79 -3.71
C ILE A 538 22.05 -32.06 -3.10
N SER A 539 21.22 -32.80 -3.84
CA SER A 539 20.68 -34.09 -3.38
C SER A 539 21.81 -35.09 -3.10
N GLU A 540 22.79 -35.20 -4.00
CA GLU A 540 23.96 -36.05 -3.82
C GLU A 540 24.77 -35.65 -2.57
N PHE A 541 24.96 -34.35 -2.34
CA PHE A 541 25.61 -33.84 -1.15
C PHE A 541 24.84 -34.21 0.13
N ILE A 542 23.52 -33.99 0.18
CA ILE A 542 22.69 -34.36 1.33
C ILE A 542 22.77 -35.86 1.58
N ASP A 543 22.65 -36.70 0.56
CA ASP A 543 22.71 -38.15 0.71
C ASP A 543 24.05 -38.64 1.24
N THR A 544 25.14 -37.99 0.83
CA THR A 544 26.50 -38.29 1.29
C THR A 544 26.69 -37.89 2.75
N PHE A 545 26.20 -36.71 3.16
CA PHE A 545 26.55 -36.11 4.45
C PHE A 545 25.47 -36.19 5.54
N LYS A 546 24.26 -36.65 5.24
CA LYS A 546 23.15 -36.76 6.22
C LYS A 546 23.47 -37.59 7.47
N GLN A 547 24.39 -38.56 7.38
CA GLN A 547 24.79 -39.33 8.56
C GLN A 547 25.63 -38.50 9.55
N ILE A 548 26.37 -37.53 9.04
CA ILE A 548 27.26 -36.65 9.82
C ILE A 548 26.50 -35.39 10.27
N TYR A 549 25.64 -34.88 9.39
CA TYR A 549 24.81 -33.70 9.61
C TYR A 549 23.33 -34.06 9.43
N PRO A 550 22.66 -34.63 10.45
CA PRO A 550 21.29 -35.12 10.32
C PRO A 550 20.26 -34.05 9.95
N HIS A 551 20.49 -32.79 10.33
CA HIS A 551 19.59 -31.67 10.05
C HIS A 551 19.47 -31.33 8.56
N LEU A 552 20.40 -31.83 7.71
CA LEU A 552 20.34 -31.62 6.26
C LEU A 552 19.04 -32.18 5.64
N LEU A 553 18.43 -33.19 6.25
CA LEU A 553 17.18 -33.80 5.78
C LEU A 553 15.97 -32.87 5.89
N ASP A 554 16.04 -31.87 6.77
CA ASP A 554 14.93 -30.94 7.04
C ASP A 554 15.02 -29.67 6.16
N ILE A 555 16.09 -29.52 5.38
CA ILE A 555 16.35 -28.33 4.56
C ILE A 555 15.62 -28.45 3.22
N LYS A 556 14.72 -27.51 2.93
CA LYS A 556 14.12 -27.32 1.62
C LYS A 556 14.99 -26.40 0.77
N VAL A 557 15.53 -26.93 -0.33
CA VAL A 557 16.37 -26.19 -1.28
C VAL A 557 15.58 -25.84 -2.53
N ASN A 558 15.50 -24.56 -2.85
CA ASN A 558 14.87 -24.05 -4.06
C ASN A 558 15.90 -23.31 -4.93
N THR A 559 15.64 -23.28 -6.24
CA THR A 559 16.47 -22.56 -7.21
C THR A 559 15.64 -21.52 -7.95
N GLN A 560 16.13 -20.29 -8.00
CA GLN A 560 15.64 -19.24 -8.89
C GLN A 560 16.40 -19.21 -10.20
#